data_AF-A0A0Q7YW06-F1
#
_entry.id   AF-A0A0Q7YW06-F1
#
_cell.length_a   1.000
_cell.length_b   1.000
_cell.length_c   1.000
_cell.angle_alpha   90.00
_cell.angle_beta   90.00
_cell.angle_gamma   90.00
#
_symmetry.space_group_name_H-M   'P 1'
#
loop_
_entity.id
_entity.type
_entity.pdbx_description
1 polymer ?
#
loop_
_entity_poly.entity_id
_entity_poly.type
_entity_poly.pdbx_seq_one_letter_code
_entity_poly.pdbx_strand_id
1 'polypeptide(L)'
;MAPNFRYFLGYQVAADRAGWLARHLPPVSRDLFVGLSPHRYHLTLCTIAETALPHPFLRQQVERALAAGLPAAAAIPFGRIVAREAGAELVTAGGIGAIRAQYEAVIARLAREGIAPLHRKSGLRPHITLGYGKAEFDPAPLAWAWTPHELVLIESHVGHRRHRRLQGWTLPPPAQGLFDFMADELPPIRRAA
;
A
#
# COMPACT_ATOMS: atom_id res chain seq x y z
N MET A 1 27.25 -5.80 8.41
CA MET A 1 26.80 -4.45 8.81
C MET A 1 25.28 -4.39 8.71
N ALA A 2 24.61 -3.72 9.63
CA ALA A 2 23.19 -3.43 9.49
C ALA A 2 22.96 -2.51 8.26
N PRO A 3 21.86 -2.67 7.51
CA PRO A 3 21.57 -1.79 6.39
C PRO A 3 21.21 -0.39 6.87
N ASN A 4 21.71 0.61 6.17
CA ASN A 4 21.36 2.02 6.42
C ASN A 4 20.18 2.46 5.54
N PHE A 5 20.03 1.82 4.38
CA PHE A 5 18.99 2.13 3.39
C PHE A 5 18.15 0.89 3.13
N ARG A 6 16.83 1.06 3.21
CA ARG A 6 15.84 0.06 2.81
C ARG A 6 15.00 0.61 1.67
N TYR A 7 14.92 -0.13 0.58
CA TYR A 7 14.12 0.23 -0.59
C TYR A 7 12.90 -0.65 -0.68
N PHE A 8 11.73 -0.05 -0.85
CA PHE A 8 10.49 -0.79 -0.95
C PHE A 8 9.53 -0.15 -1.94
N LEU A 9 8.69 -1.00 -2.54
CA LEU A 9 7.52 -0.58 -3.29
C LEU A 9 6.29 -0.60 -2.39
N GLY A 10 5.41 0.38 -2.58
CA GLY A 10 4.19 0.50 -1.82
C GLY A 10 3.25 1.55 -2.37
N TYR A 11 2.19 1.80 -1.61
CA TYR A 11 1.21 2.86 -1.90
C TYR A 11 1.31 3.93 -0.82
N GLN A 12 1.35 5.19 -1.21
CA GLN A 12 1.33 6.31 -0.28
C GLN A 12 -0.10 6.82 -0.10
N VAL A 13 -0.50 7.09 1.13
CA VAL A 13 -1.80 7.70 1.41
C VAL A 13 -1.71 9.19 1.12
N ALA A 14 -2.65 9.71 0.33
CA ALA A 14 -2.74 11.14 0.02
C ALA A 14 -2.96 11.97 1.30
N ALA A 15 -2.49 13.22 1.29
CA ALA A 15 -2.45 14.06 2.49
C ALA A 15 -3.84 14.30 3.11
N ASP A 16 -4.87 14.47 2.27
CA ASP A 16 -6.27 14.63 2.69
C ASP A 16 -6.79 13.39 3.43
N ARG A 17 -6.50 12.20 2.89
CA ARG A 17 -6.86 10.91 3.49
C ARG A 17 -6.06 10.62 4.75
N ALA A 18 -4.80 11.02 4.78
CA ALA A 18 -3.95 10.86 5.95
C ALA A 18 -4.41 11.76 7.12
N GLY A 19 -4.86 12.99 6.83
CA GLY A 19 -5.51 13.85 7.82
C GLY A 19 -6.84 13.29 8.32
N TRP A 20 -7.63 12.67 7.44
CA TRP A 20 -8.85 11.96 7.82
C TRP A 20 -8.55 10.77 8.74
N LEU A 21 -7.57 9.93 8.41
CA LEU A 21 -7.14 8.80 9.26
C LEU A 21 -6.71 9.27 10.64
N ALA A 22 -5.94 10.36 10.73
CA ALA A 22 -5.47 10.90 12.00
C ALA A 22 -6.62 11.27 12.96
N ARG A 23 -7.77 11.68 12.44
CA ARG A 23 -8.97 11.99 13.25
C ARG A 23 -9.75 10.77 13.72
N HIS A 24 -9.50 9.59 13.13
CA HIS A 24 -10.16 8.33 13.49
C HIS A 24 -9.29 7.45 14.41
N LEU A 25 -8.11 7.96 14.81
CA LEU A 25 -7.24 7.25 15.73
C LEU A 25 -7.91 7.18 17.12
N PRO A 26 -7.85 6.02 17.79
CA PRO A 26 -8.27 5.92 19.18
C PRO A 26 -7.54 6.96 20.04
N PRO A 27 -8.18 7.48 21.10
CA PRO A 27 -7.49 8.29 22.08
C PRO A 27 -6.41 7.44 22.72
N VAL A 28 -5.16 7.86 22.58
CA VAL A 28 -4.01 7.19 23.19
C VAL A 28 -3.18 8.19 23.99
N SER A 29 -2.37 7.69 24.92
CA SER A 29 -1.42 8.53 25.65
C SER A 29 -0.52 9.30 24.68
N ARG A 30 -0.14 10.52 25.08
CA ARG A 30 0.36 11.61 24.21
C ARG A 30 1.54 11.27 23.30
N ASP A 31 2.22 10.13 23.47
CA ASP A 31 3.49 9.82 22.80
C ASP A 31 3.38 8.98 21.52
N LEU A 32 2.28 8.26 21.31
CA LEU A 32 2.13 7.29 20.20
C LEU A 32 2.09 7.92 18.80
N PHE A 33 1.62 9.16 18.73
CA PHE A 33 1.48 9.89 17.47
C PHE A 33 2.52 11.02 17.31
N VAL A 34 3.43 11.18 18.29
CA VAL A 34 4.49 12.20 18.25
C VAL A 34 5.46 11.88 17.12
N GLY A 35 5.49 12.76 16.12
CA GLY A 35 6.40 12.67 14.98
C GLY A 35 5.87 11.87 13.78
N LEU A 36 4.58 11.50 13.76
CA LEU A 36 3.94 11.01 12.54
C LEU A 36 3.45 12.16 11.68
N SER A 37 4.24 12.44 10.65
CA SER A 37 3.75 13.24 9.55
C SER A 37 2.78 12.39 8.73
N PRO A 38 1.54 12.86 8.46
CA PRO A 38 0.56 12.19 7.59
C PRO A 38 1.16 11.74 6.24
N HIS A 39 2.20 12.44 5.75
CA HIS A 39 2.95 12.08 4.55
C HIS A 39 3.71 10.74 4.63
N ARG A 40 3.83 10.14 5.82
CA ARG A 40 4.49 8.85 6.03
C ARG A 40 3.54 7.66 6.01
N TYR A 41 2.23 7.87 5.96
CA TYR A 41 1.29 6.75 5.84
C TYR A 41 1.44 6.09 4.48
N HIS A 42 1.79 4.81 4.52
CA HIS A 42 1.97 4.00 3.34
C HIS A 42 1.65 2.55 3.67
N LEU A 43 1.30 1.80 2.63
CA LEU A 43 1.22 0.35 2.65
C LEU A 43 2.42 -0.19 1.87
N THR A 44 3.30 -0.92 2.54
CA THR A 44 4.42 -1.60 1.88
C THR A 44 3.92 -2.87 1.18
N LEU A 45 4.16 -2.98 -0.13
CA LEU A 45 3.96 -4.23 -0.86
C LEU A 45 5.14 -5.17 -0.66
N CYS A 46 6.35 -4.68 -0.95
CA CYS A 46 7.56 -5.48 -0.85
C CYS A 46 8.80 -4.63 -0.63
N THR A 47 9.73 -5.16 0.15
CA THR A 47 11.10 -4.63 0.23
C THR A 47 11.92 -5.29 -0.87
N ILE A 48 12.64 -4.51 -1.67
CA ILE A 48 13.37 -4.99 -2.84
C ILE A 48 14.89 -4.89 -2.69
N ALA A 49 15.38 -4.08 -1.74
CA ALA A 49 16.80 -4.01 -1.41
C ALA A 49 17.01 -3.45 0.01
N GLU A 50 18.10 -3.89 0.63
CA GLU A 50 18.64 -3.33 1.87
C GLU A 50 20.16 -3.21 1.70
N THR A 51 20.70 -2.00 1.88
CA THR A 51 22.11 -1.70 1.58
C THR A 51 22.74 -0.78 2.64
N ALA A 52 24.06 -0.88 2.79
CA ALA A 52 24.82 0.00 3.69
C ALA A 52 25.04 1.41 3.10
N LEU A 53 25.08 1.50 1.76
CA LEU A 53 25.24 2.73 0.98
C LEU A 53 24.03 2.92 0.05
N PRO A 54 23.75 4.15 -0.43
CA PRO A 54 22.69 4.38 -1.40
C PRO A 54 22.86 3.48 -2.64
N HIS A 55 21.74 3.03 -3.23
CA HIS A 55 21.75 2.16 -4.41
C HIS A 55 21.53 2.99 -5.69
N PRO A 56 22.58 3.47 -6.37
CA PRO A 56 22.47 4.53 -7.40
C PRO A 56 21.60 4.13 -8.61
N PHE A 57 21.60 2.86 -9.01
CA PHE A 57 20.92 2.39 -10.21
C PHE A 57 19.56 1.71 -9.95
N LEU A 58 19.14 1.55 -8.68
CA LEU A 58 17.92 0.79 -8.37
C LEU A 58 16.68 1.45 -8.97
N ARG A 59 16.60 2.79 -8.92
CA ARG A 59 15.50 3.54 -9.51
C ARG A 59 15.34 3.22 -11.00
N GLN A 60 16.44 3.24 -11.76
CA GLN A 60 16.44 2.98 -13.20
C GLN A 60 16.08 1.52 -13.52
N GLN A 61 16.55 0.56 -12.72
CA GLN A 61 16.16 -0.85 -12.87
C GLN A 61 14.66 -1.05 -12.64
N VAL A 62 14.12 -0.48 -11.57
CA VAL A 62 12.67 -0.55 -11.28
C VAL A 62 11.86 0.15 -12.38
N GLU A 63 12.32 1.30 -12.87
CA GLU A 63 11.69 2.02 -13.98
C GLU A 63 11.60 1.16 -15.25
N ARG A 64 12.70 0.48 -15.64
CA ARG A 64 12.68 -0.45 -16.78
C ARG A 64 11.75 -1.63 -16.55
N ALA A 65 11.76 -2.22 -15.36
CA ALA A 65 10.88 -3.34 -15.01
C ALA A 65 9.39 -2.98 -15.18
N LEU A 66 9.02 -1.74 -14.87
CA LEU A 66 7.64 -1.26 -14.89
C LEU A 66 7.25 -0.55 -16.21
N ALA A 67 8.16 -0.43 -17.18
CA ALA A 67 7.95 0.29 -18.43
C ALA A 67 6.82 -0.29 -19.29
N ALA A 68 6.57 -1.59 -19.21
CA ALA A 68 5.47 -2.27 -19.91
C ALA A 68 4.09 -1.99 -19.29
N GLY A 69 4.00 -1.09 -18.32
CA GLY A 69 2.77 -0.72 -17.63
C GLY A 69 2.50 -1.53 -16.37
N LEU A 70 1.62 -0.99 -15.53
CA LEU A 70 1.25 -1.55 -14.24
C LEU A 70 -0.07 -2.33 -14.30
N PRO A 71 -0.27 -3.29 -13.37
CA PRO A 71 -1.60 -3.88 -13.20
C PRO A 71 -2.55 -2.81 -12.64
N ALA A 72 -3.85 -2.95 -12.96
CA ALA A 72 -4.89 -2.07 -12.42
C ALA A 72 -4.85 -2.03 -10.88
N ALA A 73 -5.26 -0.89 -10.32
CA ALA A 73 -5.36 -0.71 -8.87
C ALA A 73 -6.36 -1.71 -8.26
N ALA A 74 -6.01 -2.29 -7.12
CA ALA A 74 -6.92 -3.10 -6.32
C ALA A 74 -7.52 -2.26 -5.19
N ALA A 75 -8.83 -2.37 -4.95
CA ALA A 75 -9.44 -1.83 -3.74
C ALA A 75 -8.95 -2.61 -2.52
N ILE A 76 -8.53 -1.89 -1.49
CA ILE A 76 -7.98 -2.42 -0.25
C ILE A 76 -9.04 -2.25 0.85
N PRO A 77 -9.70 -3.33 1.30
CA PRO A 77 -10.70 -3.24 2.35
C PRO A 77 -10.01 -3.18 3.71
N PHE A 78 -9.87 -1.99 4.29
CA PHE A 78 -9.48 -1.85 5.69
C PHE A 78 -10.71 -1.94 6.60
N GLY A 79 -10.53 -2.54 7.78
CA GLY A 79 -11.65 -2.76 8.70
C GLY A 79 -11.40 -2.38 10.16
N ARG A 80 -10.14 -2.31 10.61
CA ARG A 80 -9.86 -1.95 12.02
C ARG A 80 -8.46 -1.39 12.23
N ILE A 81 -8.36 -0.53 13.23
CA ILE A 81 -7.13 -0.06 13.82
C ILE A 81 -6.80 -0.95 15.01
N VAL A 82 -5.57 -1.46 15.08
CA VAL A 82 -5.11 -2.34 16.15
C VAL A 82 -3.85 -1.80 16.81
N ALA A 83 -3.78 -1.95 18.12
CA ALA A 83 -2.53 -1.79 18.88
C ALA A 83 -1.64 -3.02 18.66
N ARG A 84 -0.32 -2.77 18.60
CA ARG A 84 0.76 -3.75 18.51
C ARG A 84 1.85 -3.35 19.50
N GLU A 85 2.73 -4.30 19.82
CA GLU A 85 3.86 -4.07 20.73
C GLU A 85 4.70 -2.85 20.31
N ALA A 86 4.87 -2.64 19.01
CA ALA A 86 5.71 -1.59 18.45
C ALA A 86 4.94 -0.42 17.80
N GLY A 87 3.60 -0.35 17.94
CA GLY A 87 2.84 0.74 17.33
C GLY A 87 1.36 0.48 17.11
N ALA A 88 0.76 1.30 16.24
CA ALA A 88 -0.62 1.14 15.80
C ALA A 88 -0.65 0.86 14.30
N GLU A 89 -1.55 -0.02 13.87
CA GLU A 89 -1.69 -0.42 12.47
C GLU A 89 -3.16 -0.39 12.03
N LEU A 90 -3.41 0.13 10.82
CA LEU A 90 -4.65 -0.11 10.10
C LEU A 90 -4.52 -1.40 9.31
N VAL A 91 -5.39 -2.38 9.57
CA VAL A 91 -5.33 -3.71 8.96
C VAL A 91 -6.53 -4.00 8.07
N THR A 92 -6.31 -4.87 7.10
CA THR A 92 -7.35 -5.33 6.16
C THR A 92 -8.45 -6.13 6.86
N ALA A 93 -9.65 -6.10 6.28
CA ALA A 93 -10.78 -6.95 6.61
C ALA A 93 -11.11 -7.84 5.40
N GLY A 94 -11.46 -9.10 5.67
CA GLY A 94 -11.77 -10.07 4.62
C GLY A 94 -10.54 -10.52 3.81
N GLY A 95 -10.77 -10.90 2.55
CA GLY A 95 -9.76 -11.48 1.67
C GLY A 95 -8.82 -10.44 1.06
N ILE A 96 -7.53 -10.79 0.97
CA ILE A 96 -6.48 -9.96 0.35
C ILE A 96 -6.13 -10.40 -1.08
N GLY A 97 -7.01 -11.16 -1.74
CA GLY A 97 -6.76 -11.80 -3.04
C GLY A 97 -6.36 -10.81 -4.14
N ALA A 98 -7.08 -9.69 -4.25
CA ALA A 98 -6.78 -8.66 -5.25
C ALA A 98 -5.41 -8.00 -5.02
N ILE A 99 -5.07 -7.70 -3.76
CA ILE A 99 -3.76 -7.13 -3.39
C ILE A 99 -2.64 -8.14 -3.67
N ARG A 100 -2.88 -9.42 -3.38
CA ARG A 100 -1.94 -10.50 -3.68
C ARG A 100 -1.72 -10.62 -5.19
N ALA A 101 -2.77 -10.65 -6.00
CA ALA A 101 -2.65 -10.71 -7.46
C ALA A 101 -1.86 -9.50 -8.00
N GLN A 102 -2.12 -8.31 -7.48
CA GLN A 102 -1.39 -7.10 -7.84
C GLN A 102 0.10 -7.19 -7.44
N TYR A 103 0.39 -7.69 -6.24
CA TYR A 103 1.74 -7.95 -5.75
C TYR A 103 2.49 -8.94 -6.67
N GLU A 104 1.91 -10.11 -6.95
CA GLU A 104 2.54 -11.13 -7.81
C GLU A 104 2.83 -10.57 -9.21
N ALA A 105 1.89 -9.80 -9.77
CA ALA A 105 2.09 -9.16 -11.08
C ALA A 105 3.20 -8.10 -11.06
N VAL A 106 3.42 -7.39 -9.95
CA VAL A 106 4.54 -6.44 -9.80
C VAL A 106 5.86 -7.20 -9.64
N ILE A 107 5.90 -8.25 -8.81
CA ILE A 107 7.12 -9.06 -8.61
C ILE A 107 7.54 -9.74 -9.91
N ALA A 108 6.61 -10.29 -10.68
CA ALA A 108 6.91 -10.92 -11.98
C ALA A 108 7.58 -9.94 -12.96
N ARG A 109 7.23 -8.65 -12.91
CA ARG A 109 7.87 -7.60 -13.72
C ARG A 109 9.27 -7.29 -13.21
N LEU A 110 9.43 -7.10 -11.90
CA LEU A 110 10.73 -6.84 -11.26
C LEU A 110 11.75 -7.94 -11.53
N ALA A 111 11.30 -9.20 -11.53
CA ALA A 111 12.17 -10.35 -11.77
C ALA A 111 12.87 -10.30 -13.14
N ARG A 112 12.28 -9.62 -14.14
CA ARG A 112 12.87 -9.46 -15.49
C ARG A 112 14.12 -8.57 -15.47
N GLU A 113 14.25 -7.71 -14.47
CA GLU A 113 15.44 -6.88 -14.24
C GLU A 113 16.33 -7.46 -13.11
N GLY A 114 16.12 -8.73 -12.74
CA GLY A 114 16.90 -9.39 -11.68
C GLY A 114 16.58 -8.91 -10.26
N ILE A 115 15.46 -8.21 -10.06
CA ILE A 115 15.04 -7.72 -8.74
C ILE A 115 14.10 -8.75 -8.11
N ALA A 116 14.52 -9.31 -6.98
CA ALA A 116 13.68 -10.18 -6.15
C ALA A 116 13.30 -9.48 -4.82
N PRO A 117 12.07 -9.63 -4.34
CA PRO A 117 11.68 -9.10 -3.04
C PRO A 117 12.43 -9.84 -1.93
N LEU A 118 12.87 -9.10 -0.91
CA LEU A 118 13.40 -9.67 0.32
C LEU A 118 12.27 -10.40 1.05
N HIS A 119 12.48 -11.69 1.31
CA HIS A 119 11.44 -12.58 1.82
C HIS A 119 10.97 -12.13 3.22
N ARG A 120 9.67 -11.85 3.37
CA ARG A 120 9.06 -11.71 4.70
C ARG A 120 8.63 -13.10 5.18
N LYS A 121 9.19 -13.55 6.32
CA LYS A 121 8.80 -14.83 6.95
C LYS A 121 7.28 -14.95 7.23
N SER A 122 6.59 -13.83 7.40
CA SER A 122 5.16 -13.77 7.71
C SER A 122 4.24 -13.67 6.48
N GLY A 123 4.78 -13.67 5.26
CA GLY A 123 4.01 -13.48 4.03
C GLY A 123 3.47 -12.06 3.85
N LEU A 124 2.58 -11.89 2.86
CA LEU A 124 1.95 -10.61 2.56
C LEU A 124 0.85 -10.30 3.59
N ARG A 125 1.11 -9.31 4.45
CA ARG A 125 0.16 -8.76 5.42
C ARG A 125 -0.06 -7.27 5.13
N PRO A 126 -1.04 -6.91 4.29
CA PRO A 126 -1.29 -5.51 3.94
C PRO A 126 -1.79 -4.73 5.16
N HIS A 127 -1.05 -3.69 5.53
CA HIS A 127 -1.38 -2.78 6.63
C HIS A 127 -0.77 -1.40 6.37
N ILE A 128 -1.28 -0.39 7.07
CA ILE A 128 -0.67 0.95 7.16
C ILE A 128 -0.25 1.16 8.62
N THR A 129 1.02 1.45 8.84
CA THR A 129 1.49 1.86 10.17
C THR A 129 0.99 3.28 10.45
N LEU A 130 0.20 3.43 11.51
CA LEU A 130 -0.39 4.70 11.95
C LEU A 130 0.42 5.34 13.08
N GLY A 131 1.19 4.55 13.81
CA GLY A 131 2.12 5.08 14.79
C GLY A 131 3.16 4.09 15.27
N TYR A 132 4.18 4.61 15.94
CA TYR A 132 5.30 3.84 16.48
C TYR A 132 5.39 4.07 17.99
N GLY A 133 5.86 3.05 18.72
CA GLY A 133 5.94 3.08 20.17
C GLY A 133 4.86 2.22 20.81
N LYS A 134 4.94 2.01 22.12
CA LYS A 134 4.03 1.12 22.83
C LYS A 134 2.60 1.66 22.72
N ALA A 135 1.71 0.87 22.12
CA ALA A 135 0.29 1.19 21.94
C ALA A 135 -0.56 0.26 22.81
N GLU A 136 -1.51 0.82 23.56
CA GLU A 136 -2.45 0.05 24.37
C GLU A 136 -3.84 0.66 24.26
N PHE A 137 -4.71 -0.01 23.51
CA PHE A 137 -6.11 0.33 23.30
C PHE A 137 -6.86 -0.85 22.68
N ASP A 138 -8.17 -0.90 22.87
CA ASP A 138 -9.04 -1.90 22.24
C ASP A 138 -9.14 -1.68 20.72
N PRO A 139 -9.15 -2.74 19.89
CA PRO A 139 -9.29 -2.62 18.45
C PRO A 139 -10.49 -1.74 18.05
N ALA A 140 -10.22 -0.68 17.29
CA ALA A 140 -11.25 0.25 16.84
C ALA A 140 -11.70 -0.06 15.41
N PRO A 141 -13.00 -0.21 15.14
CA PRO A 141 -13.50 -0.45 13.79
C PRO A 141 -13.27 0.77 12.89
N LEU A 142 -12.84 0.51 11.65
CA LEU A 142 -12.72 1.52 10.60
C LEU A 142 -12.97 0.87 9.24
N ALA A 143 -14.21 0.95 8.76
CA ALA A 143 -14.57 0.46 7.44
C ALA A 143 -14.10 1.47 6.37
N TRP A 144 -13.03 1.14 5.66
CA TRP A 144 -12.49 2.01 4.61
C TRP A 144 -11.99 1.18 3.42
N ALA A 145 -12.70 1.27 2.30
CA ALA A 145 -12.24 0.75 1.02
C ALA A 145 -11.35 1.80 0.33
N TRP A 146 -10.05 1.52 0.27
CA TRP A 146 -9.08 2.43 -0.32
C TRP A 146 -8.53 1.90 -1.64
N THR A 147 -8.64 2.67 -2.70
CA THR A 147 -7.99 2.38 -3.99
C THR A 147 -6.73 3.25 -4.13
N PRO A 148 -5.53 2.66 -4.23
CA PRO A 148 -4.31 3.43 -4.45
C PRO A 148 -4.24 3.95 -5.89
N HIS A 149 -3.80 5.19 -6.06
CA HIS A 149 -3.62 5.81 -7.39
C HIS A 149 -2.20 5.68 -7.94
N GLU A 150 -1.20 5.55 -7.06
CA GLU A 150 0.20 5.47 -7.44
C GLU A 150 0.89 4.32 -6.72
N LEU A 151 1.67 3.55 -7.49
CA LEU A 151 2.75 2.74 -6.95
C LEU A 151 3.98 3.63 -6.77
N VAL A 152 4.63 3.59 -5.61
CA VAL A 152 5.81 4.41 -5.34
C VAL A 152 7.00 3.58 -4.92
N LEU A 153 8.19 3.97 -5.38
CA LEU A 153 9.47 3.51 -4.88
C LEU A 153 9.95 4.46 -3.78
N ILE A 154 10.18 3.91 -2.59
CA ILE A 154 10.59 4.66 -1.41
C ILE A 154 11.94 4.15 -0.91
N GLU A 155 12.84 5.08 -0.62
CA GLU A 155 14.05 4.88 0.16
C GLU A 155 13.76 5.24 1.62
N SER A 156 13.94 4.28 2.53
CA SER A 156 13.82 4.46 3.98
C SER A 156 15.21 4.44 4.62
N HIS A 157 15.52 5.47 5.40
CA HIS A 157 16.76 5.56 6.17
C HIS A 157 16.51 4.87 7.51
N VAL A 158 17.08 3.67 7.66
CA VAL A 158 16.84 2.78 8.80
C VAL A 158 17.25 3.48 10.10
N GLY A 159 16.36 3.49 11.10
CA GLY A 159 16.61 4.17 12.38
C GLY A 159 16.37 5.69 12.39
N HIS A 160 16.28 6.34 11.22
CA HIS A 160 16.16 7.80 11.13
C HIS A 160 14.75 8.32 10.86
N ARG A 161 13.74 7.43 10.81
CA ARG A 161 12.32 7.74 10.51
C ARG A 161 12.15 8.61 9.25
N ARG A 162 13.07 8.52 8.28
CA ARG A 162 13.07 9.35 7.06
C ARG A 162 12.78 8.49 5.85
N HIS A 163 11.73 8.86 5.12
CA HIS A 163 11.38 8.27 3.83
C HIS A 163 11.58 9.31 2.72
N ARG A 164 12.21 8.89 1.63
CA ARG A 164 12.34 9.67 0.40
C ARG A 164 11.63 8.91 -0.72
N ARG A 165 10.61 9.53 -1.31
CA ARG A 165 10.02 9.04 -2.57
C ARG A 165 11.04 9.23 -3.69
N LEU A 166 11.42 8.14 -4.35
CA LEU A 166 12.36 8.17 -5.48
C LEU A 166 11.64 8.30 -6.81
N GLN A 167 10.50 7.61 -6.96
CA GLN A 167 9.69 7.62 -8.17
C GLN A 167 8.27 7.16 -7.85
N GLY A 168 7.30 7.55 -8.67
CA GLY A 168 5.96 7.00 -8.65
C GLY A 168 5.45 6.73 -10.06
N TRP A 169 4.49 5.81 -10.14
CA TRP A 169 3.84 5.40 -11.37
C TRP A 169 2.34 5.33 -11.13
N THR A 170 1.58 6.00 -11.99
CA THR A 170 0.11 5.96 -11.94
C THR A 170 -0.38 4.55 -12.19
N LEU A 171 -1.22 4.05 -11.29
CA LEU A 171 -1.92 2.80 -11.47
C LEU A 171 -3.11 3.04 -12.40
N PRO A 172 -3.36 2.17 -13.40
CA PRO A 172 -4.63 2.17 -14.09
C PRO A 172 -5.77 2.03 -13.06
N PRO A 173 -6.92 2.69 -13.29
CA PRO A 173 -8.06 2.50 -12.41
C PRO A 173 -8.42 1.01 -12.33
N PRO A 174 -9.04 0.56 -11.23
CA PRO A 174 -9.61 -0.79 -11.17
C PRO A 174 -10.44 -1.01 -12.43
N ALA A 175 -10.40 -2.21 -13.00
CA ALA A 175 -11.38 -2.58 -14.00
C ALA A 175 -12.75 -2.32 -13.37
N GLN A 176 -13.44 -1.29 -13.82
CA GLN A 176 -14.86 -1.18 -13.57
C GLN A 176 -15.38 -2.47 -14.18
N GLY A 177 -15.96 -3.36 -13.37
CA GLY A 177 -16.82 -4.36 -13.95
C GLY A 177 -17.74 -3.55 -14.86
N LEU A 178 -17.69 -3.79 -16.17
CA LEU A 178 -18.84 -3.47 -16.98
C LEU A 178 -19.97 -4.12 -16.20
N PHE A 179 -20.82 -3.31 -15.57
CA PHE A 179 -22.08 -3.85 -15.16
C PHE A 179 -22.63 -4.45 -16.47
N ASP A 180 -22.87 -5.76 -16.49
CA ASP A 180 -23.56 -6.48 -17.55
C ASP A 180 -25.00 -5.95 -17.77
N PHE A 181 -25.30 -4.73 -17.32
CA PHE A 181 -26.51 -3.97 -17.60
C PHE A 181 -26.74 -3.68 -19.08
N MET A 182 -25.74 -3.94 -19.95
CA MET A 182 -25.87 -3.83 -21.40
C MET A 182 -25.73 -5.17 -22.15
N ALA A 183 -25.52 -6.28 -21.43
CA ALA A 183 -25.43 -7.61 -22.03
C ALA A 183 -26.76 -8.36 -22.04
N ASP A 184 -27.75 -7.93 -21.24
CA ASP A 184 -29.11 -8.41 -21.37
C ASP A 184 -29.80 -7.67 -22.53
N GLU A 185 -30.14 -8.41 -23.59
CA GLU A 185 -31.09 -7.94 -24.60
C GLU A 185 -32.32 -7.36 -23.90
N LEU A 186 -32.63 -6.10 -24.18
CA LEU A 186 -33.86 -5.47 -23.69
C LEU A 186 -35.05 -6.35 -24.10
N PRO A 187 -35.94 -6.73 -23.17
CA PRO A 187 -37.13 -7.51 -23.52
C PRO A 187 -37.96 -6.73 -24.55
N PRO A 188 -38.54 -7.42 -25.54
CA PRO A 188 -39.22 -6.76 -26.64
C PRO A 188 -40.35 -5.87 -26.13
N ILE A 189 -40.35 -4.62 -26.60
CA ILE A 189 -41.39 -3.63 -26.31
C ILE A 189 -42.73 -4.19 -26.77
N ARG A 190 -43.61 -4.52 -25.82
CA ARG A 190 -45.02 -4.79 -26.12
C ARG A 190 -45.65 -3.48 -26.58
N ARG A 191 -45.92 -3.37 -27.88
CA ARG A 191 -46.81 -2.32 -28.40
C ARG A 191 -48.20 -2.61 -27.83
N ALA A 192 -48.76 -1.65 -27.10
CA ALA A 192 -50.16 -1.67 -26.72
C ALA A 192 -51.03 -1.65 -27.99
N ALA A 193 -52.02 -2.53 -28.03
CA ALA A 193 -53.05 -2.60 -29.06
C ALA A 193 -54.09 -1.50 -28.87
#